data_AF-A0A949TDF6-F1
#
_entry.id   AF-A0A949TDF6-F1
#
_cell.length_a   1.000
_cell.length_b   1.000
_cell.length_c   1.000
_cell.angle_alpha   90.00
_cell.angle_beta   90.00
_cell.angle_gamma   90.00
#
_symmetry.space_group_name_H-M   'P 1'
#
loop_
_entity.id
_entity.type
_entity.pdbx_description
1 polymer ?
#
loop_
_entity_poly.entity_id
_entity_poly.type
_entity_poly.pdbx_seq_one_letter_code
_entity_poly.pdbx_strand_id
1 'polypeptide(L)'
;MTLQKWLNRDDTELINIIKSEVCQHISKIHAIGVKFYGYAILPGTSYSVDNLVAAFNCKTDISSENTNDTYYRYSVDEWENYVHNEFINTNKLINSLNSQFKELHVEKNVNNFVMDEFEIAHITKLHKAILIALNELRHNGLFGNNNNFVIIWIPGSDDEIIYQSAKVLNSACVYETFMREFGI
;
A
#
# COMPACT_ATOMS: atom_id res chain seq x y z
N MET A 1 -16.40 -16.52 18.42
CA MET A 1 -15.36 -15.47 18.52
C MET A 1 -16.06 -14.12 18.54
N THR A 2 -15.68 -13.17 19.40
CA THR A 2 -16.31 -11.83 19.42
C THR A 2 -15.63 -10.92 18.40
N LEU A 3 -16.32 -9.87 17.92
CA LEU A 3 -15.75 -8.89 16.98
C LEU A 3 -14.44 -8.27 17.50
N GLN A 4 -14.41 -7.86 18.77
CA GLN A 4 -13.19 -7.33 19.38
C GLN A 4 -12.02 -8.33 19.38
N LYS A 5 -12.28 -9.60 19.70
CA LYS A 5 -11.23 -10.64 19.68
C LYS A 5 -10.75 -10.91 18.27
N TRP A 6 -11.64 -10.83 17.28
CA TRP A 6 -11.30 -10.98 15.87
C TRP A 6 -10.43 -9.81 15.38
N LEU A 7 -10.77 -8.56 15.71
CA LEU A 7 -9.97 -7.38 15.36
C LEU A 7 -8.57 -7.42 16.00
N ASN A 8 -8.46 -7.99 17.20
CA ASN A 8 -7.19 -8.12 17.92
C ASN A 8 -6.37 -9.37 17.55
N ARG A 9 -6.85 -10.21 16.61
CA ARG A 9 -6.10 -11.40 16.22
C ARG A 9 -4.79 -11.04 15.52
N ASP A 10 -3.85 -11.97 15.55
CA ASP A 10 -2.61 -11.84 14.80
C ASP A 10 -2.85 -11.97 13.28
N ASP A 11 -2.13 -11.17 12.49
CA ASP A 11 -2.24 -11.11 11.02
C ASP A 11 -0.99 -11.66 10.32
N THR A 12 -0.20 -12.52 10.98
CA THR A 12 1.05 -13.07 10.44
C THR A 12 0.85 -13.76 9.10
N GLU A 13 -0.28 -14.45 8.90
CA GLU A 13 -0.60 -15.08 7.61
C GLU A 13 -0.73 -14.04 6.48
N LEU A 14 -1.47 -12.95 6.73
CA LEU A 14 -1.63 -11.85 5.77
C LEU A 14 -0.30 -11.15 5.49
N ILE A 15 0.49 -10.87 6.53
CA ILE A 15 1.80 -10.24 6.39
C ILE A 15 2.72 -11.11 5.53
N ASN A 16 2.78 -12.43 5.79
CA ASN A 16 3.66 -13.34 5.06
C ASN A 16 3.25 -13.51 3.59
N ILE A 17 1.94 -13.54 3.30
CA ILE A 17 1.48 -13.69 1.91
C ILE A 17 1.75 -12.42 1.09
N ILE A 18 1.55 -11.23 1.68
CA ILE A 18 1.92 -9.95 1.05
C ILE A 18 3.42 -9.95 0.75
N LYS A 19 4.25 -10.33 1.73
CA LYS A 19 5.71 -10.41 1.53
C LYS A 19 6.09 -11.33 0.38
N SER A 20 5.51 -12.52 0.34
CA SER A 20 5.77 -13.51 -0.70
C SER A 20 5.42 -12.97 -2.09
N GLU A 21 4.22 -12.41 -2.28
CA GLU A 21 3.77 -11.94 -3.58
C GLU A 21 4.49 -10.66 -4.03
N VAL A 22 4.82 -9.73 -3.12
CA VAL A 22 5.66 -8.56 -3.44
C VAL A 22 7.08 -9.00 -3.84
N CYS A 23 7.68 -9.95 -3.14
CA CYS A 23 8.98 -10.53 -3.53
C CYS A 23 8.92 -11.16 -4.93
N GLN A 24 7.87 -11.92 -5.23
CA GLN A 24 7.69 -12.55 -6.54
C GLN A 24 7.52 -11.51 -7.64
N HIS A 25 6.67 -10.50 -7.42
CA HIS A 25 6.45 -9.43 -8.38
C HIS A 25 7.75 -8.67 -8.69
N ILE A 26 8.47 -8.21 -7.66
CA ILE A 26 9.75 -7.50 -7.85
C ILE A 26 10.80 -8.39 -8.53
N SER A 27 10.83 -9.69 -8.21
CA SER A 27 11.72 -10.64 -8.88
C SER A 27 11.42 -10.74 -10.38
N LYS A 28 10.15 -10.71 -10.79
CA LYS A 28 9.76 -10.68 -12.21
C LYS A 28 10.22 -9.39 -12.90
N ILE A 29 10.06 -8.23 -12.24
CA ILE A 29 10.53 -6.94 -12.76
C ILE A 29 12.05 -6.95 -12.97
N HIS A 30 12.81 -7.44 -11.98
CA HIS A 30 14.26 -7.54 -12.08
C HIS A 30 14.72 -8.55 -13.13
N ALA A 31 13.99 -9.65 -13.32
CA ALA A 31 14.33 -10.68 -14.30
C ALA A 31 14.29 -10.15 -15.76
N ILE A 32 13.49 -9.13 -16.03
CA ILE A 32 13.45 -8.44 -17.33
C ILE A 32 14.40 -7.23 -17.42
N GLY A 33 15.27 -7.05 -16.42
CA GLY A 33 16.30 -6.00 -16.42
C GLY A 33 15.79 -4.59 -16.09
N VAL A 34 14.53 -4.45 -15.67
CA VAL A 34 13.94 -3.16 -15.30
C VAL A 34 14.48 -2.69 -13.95
N LYS A 35 14.84 -1.40 -13.89
CA LYS A 35 15.33 -0.71 -12.68
C LYS A 35 14.37 0.42 -12.33
N PHE A 36 13.37 0.12 -11.51
CA PHE A 36 12.45 1.13 -11.01
C PHE A 36 13.15 2.04 -9.98
N TYR A 37 12.68 3.29 -9.91
CA TYR A 37 13.02 4.21 -8.81
C TYR A 37 11.87 4.32 -7.81
N GLY A 38 10.65 3.94 -8.19
CA GLY A 38 9.44 4.03 -7.39
C GLY A 38 8.67 2.71 -7.40
N TYR A 39 8.11 2.32 -6.25
CA TYR A 39 7.22 1.18 -6.10
C TYR A 39 6.09 1.52 -5.11
N ALA A 40 4.85 1.21 -5.46
CA ALA A 40 3.69 1.50 -4.64
C ALA A 40 2.77 0.29 -4.54
N ILE A 41 2.12 0.15 -3.39
CA ILE A 41 0.94 -0.71 -3.22
C ILE A 41 -0.28 0.18 -3.08
N LEU A 42 -1.30 -0.09 -3.89
CA LEU A 42 -2.58 0.58 -3.86
C LEU A 42 -3.60 -0.39 -3.29
N PRO A 43 -4.10 -0.18 -2.05
CA PRO A 43 -4.94 -1.16 -1.38
C PRO A 43 -6.42 -1.08 -1.76
N GLY A 44 -6.83 -0.04 -2.48
CA GLY A 44 -8.22 0.27 -2.80
C GLY A 44 -8.50 1.74 -2.52
N THR A 45 -9.51 2.01 -1.68
CA THR A 45 -9.93 3.37 -1.29
C THR A 45 -9.76 3.57 0.21
N SER A 46 -9.93 4.80 0.71
CA SER A 46 -9.90 5.11 2.15
C SER A 46 -10.98 4.35 2.96
N TYR A 47 -12.02 3.89 2.28
CA TYR A 47 -13.16 3.19 2.90
C TYR A 47 -13.12 1.68 2.68
N SER A 48 -12.20 1.17 1.84
CA SER A 48 -12.18 -0.23 1.44
C SER A 48 -10.80 -0.71 1.03
N VAL A 49 -10.35 -1.78 1.68
CA VAL A 49 -9.19 -2.57 1.24
C VAL A 49 -9.71 -3.88 0.67
N ASP A 50 -9.65 -4.06 -0.64
CA ASP A 50 -10.32 -5.17 -1.35
C ASP A 50 -9.46 -5.79 -2.45
N ASN A 51 -8.66 -4.99 -3.15
CA ASN A 51 -7.83 -5.46 -4.24
C ASN A 51 -6.49 -4.71 -4.30
N LEU A 52 -5.42 -5.36 -3.85
CA LEU A 52 -4.09 -4.80 -3.98
C LEU A 52 -3.69 -4.71 -5.45
N VAL A 53 -3.23 -3.54 -5.83
CA VAL A 53 -2.58 -3.24 -7.11
C VAL A 53 -1.16 -2.77 -6.81
N ALA A 54 -0.20 -3.12 -7.67
CA ALA A 54 1.11 -2.51 -7.62
C ALA A 54 1.23 -1.46 -8.72
N ALA A 55 1.92 -0.37 -8.40
CA ALA A 55 2.44 0.55 -9.39
C ALA A 55 3.95 0.66 -9.24
N PHE A 56 4.67 0.83 -10.34
CA PHE A 56 6.09 1.14 -10.30
C PHE A 56 6.47 2.11 -11.41
N ASN A 57 7.61 2.77 -11.26
CA ASN A 57 8.05 3.75 -12.26
C ASN A 57 9.57 3.75 -12.43
N CYS A 58 10.00 3.92 -13.67
CA CYS A 58 11.39 3.99 -14.07
C CYS A 58 11.79 5.43 -14.43
N LYS A 59 13.09 5.71 -14.44
CA LYS A 59 13.57 7.05 -14.81
C LYS A 59 13.23 7.46 -16.23
N THR A 60 13.10 6.48 -17.11
CA THR A 60 12.72 6.63 -18.51
C THR A 60 11.23 6.94 -18.71
N ASP A 61 10.42 6.72 -17.67
CA ASP A 61 8.97 6.83 -17.74
C ASP A 61 8.52 8.28 -17.42
N ILE A 62 9.41 9.08 -16.81
CA ILE A 62 9.18 10.51 -16.60
C ILE A 62 9.53 11.25 -17.90
N SER A 63 8.59 12.05 -18.42
CA SER A 63 8.84 12.89 -19.59
C SER A 63 10.00 13.88 -19.36
N SER A 64 10.64 14.30 -20.45
CA SER A 64 11.80 15.20 -20.36
C SER A 64 11.41 16.57 -19.79
N GLU A 65 10.20 17.07 -20.06
CA GLU A 65 9.71 18.32 -19.44
C GLU A 65 9.52 18.19 -17.92
N ASN A 66 9.24 17.00 -17.39
CA ASN A 66 8.88 16.78 -15.99
C ASN A 66 10.03 16.21 -15.14
N THR A 67 11.23 16.07 -15.71
CA THR A 67 12.36 15.37 -15.04
C THR A 67 12.80 16.05 -13.73
N ASN A 68 12.61 17.37 -13.62
CA ASN A 68 12.94 18.16 -12.43
C ASN A 68 11.72 18.44 -11.54
N ASP A 69 10.55 17.99 -11.95
CA ASP A 69 9.32 18.21 -11.20
C ASP A 69 9.17 17.12 -10.12
N THR A 70 9.02 17.56 -8.88
CA THR A 70 8.90 16.66 -7.73
C THR A 70 7.53 15.97 -7.72
N TYR A 71 6.49 16.65 -8.19
CA TYR A 71 5.14 16.11 -8.28
C TYR A 71 5.11 14.83 -9.14
N TYR A 72 5.60 14.88 -10.37
CA TYR A 72 5.61 13.72 -11.29
C TYR A 72 6.47 12.56 -10.81
N ARG A 73 7.45 12.83 -9.94
CA ARG A 73 8.29 11.78 -9.37
C ARG A 73 7.57 11.01 -8.26
N TYR A 74 6.73 11.67 -7.48
CA TYR A 74 6.20 11.11 -6.23
C TYR A 74 4.68 10.92 -6.24
N SER A 75 3.97 11.55 -7.17
CA SER A 75 2.56 11.26 -7.45
C SER A 75 2.46 9.92 -8.18
N VAL A 76 1.96 8.90 -7.48
CA VAL A 76 1.76 7.57 -8.06
C VAL A 76 0.69 7.61 -9.15
N ASP A 77 -0.25 8.55 -9.08
CA ASP A 77 -1.30 8.74 -10.09
C ASP A 77 -0.70 9.04 -11.48
N GLU A 78 0.51 9.61 -11.54
CA GLU A 78 1.24 9.94 -12.76
C GLU A 78 2.20 8.82 -13.23
N TRP A 79 2.22 7.65 -12.58
CA TRP A 79 3.12 6.56 -12.95
C TRP A 79 2.57 5.72 -14.12
N GLU A 80 3.46 5.20 -14.94
CA GLU A 80 3.05 4.49 -16.17
C GLU A 80 2.70 3.01 -15.95
N ASN A 81 3.33 2.35 -14.96
CA ASN A 81 3.27 0.89 -14.86
C ASN A 81 2.35 0.44 -13.71
N TYR A 82 1.09 0.14 -14.03
CA TYR A 82 0.12 -0.48 -13.12
C TYR A 82 -0.03 -1.98 -13.37
N VAL A 83 -0.03 -2.76 -12.29
CA VAL A 83 -0.17 -4.22 -12.34
C VAL A 83 -1.25 -4.71 -11.38
N HIS A 84 -2.38 -5.13 -11.96
CA HIS A 84 -3.60 -5.45 -11.21
C HIS A 84 -3.69 -6.92 -10.76
N ASN A 85 -2.88 -7.83 -11.33
CA ASN A 85 -3.10 -9.28 -11.22
C ASN A 85 -1.95 -10.05 -10.53
N GLU A 86 -1.12 -9.37 -9.75
CA GLU A 86 0.06 -9.99 -9.11
C GLU A 86 -0.24 -10.53 -7.69
N PHE A 87 -1.28 -10.03 -7.03
CA PHE A 87 -1.58 -10.31 -5.61
C PHE A 87 -2.76 -11.25 -5.42
N ILE A 88 -2.84 -12.32 -6.22
CA ILE A 88 -4.01 -13.20 -6.30
C ILE A 88 -4.34 -13.80 -4.93
N ASN A 89 -3.34 -14.32 -4.22
CA ASN A 89 -3.59 -14.99 -2.95
C ASN A 89 -3.83 -13.99 -1.82
N THR A 90 -3.12 -12.87 -1.83
CA THR A 90 -3.37 -11.77 -0.90
C THR A 90 -4.79 -11.24 -1.05
N ASN A 91 -5.26 -10.97 -2.27
CA ASN A 91 -6.60 -10.45 -2.52
C ASN A 91 -7.66 -11.49 -2.13
N LYS A 92 -7.41 -12.78 -2.37
CA LYS A 92 -8.28 -13.86 -1.87
C LYS A 92 -8.37 -13.87 -0.34
N LEU A 93 -7.26 -13.68 0.35
CA LEU A 93 -7.24 -13.64 1.81
C LEU A 93 -7.96 -12.39 2.34
N ILE A 94 -7.64 -11.20 1.83
CA ILE A 94 -8.31 -9.93 2.17
C ILE A 94 -9.83 -10.07 2.01
N ASN A 95 -10.31 -10.63 0.89
CA ASN A 95 -11.72 -10.87 0.67
C ASN A 95 -12.34 -11.81 1.72
N SER A 96 -11.62 -12.86 2.14
CA SER A 96 -12.07 -13.72 3.23
C SER A 96 -12.13 -12.97 4.57
N LEU A 97 -11.15 -12.12 4.87
CA LEU A 97 -11.14 -11.29 6.08
C LEU A 97 -12.31 -10.29 6.08
N ASN A 98 -12.58 -9.64 4.95
CA ASN A 98 -13.69 -8.72 4.77
C ASN A 98 -15.04 -9.42 4.97
N SER A 99 -15.22 -10.62 4.41
CA SER A 99 -16.45 -11.40 4.62
C SER A 99 -16.64 -11.80 6.08
N GLN A 100 -15.58 -12.28 6.74
CA GLN A 100 -15.62 -12.61 8.17
C GLN A 100 -15.96 -11.39 9.04
N PHE A 101 -15.40 -10.22 8.71
CA PHE A 101 -15.73 -8.98 9.39
C PHE A 101 -17.22 -8.66 9.25
N LYS A 102 -17.76 -8.69 8.02
CA LYS A 102 -19.18 -8.42 7.75
C LYS A 102 -20.13 -9.39 8.48
N GLU A 103 -19.76 -10.66 8.62
CA GLU A 103 -20.56 -11.64 9.38
C GLU A 103 -20.58 -11.35 10.89
N LEU A 104 -19.47 -10.82 11.44
CA LEU A 104 -19.34 -10.49 12.85
C LEU A 104 -19.87 -9.08 13.18
N HIS A 105 -19.84 -8.18 12.22
CA HIS A 105 -20.23 -6.79 12.33
C HIS A 105 -21.69 -6.61 11.85
N VAL A 106 -22.63 -6.69 12.79
CA VAL A 106 -24.04 -6.39 12.51
C VAL A 106 -24.19 -4.88 12.41
N GLU A 107 -24.17 -4.36 11.19
CA GLU A 107 -24.31 -2.94 10.89
C GLU A 107 -25.66 -2.41 11.42
N LYS A 108 -25.62 -1.57 12.45
CA LYS A 108 -26.85 -1.10 13.12
C LYS A 108 -27.50 0.11 12.45
N ASN A 109 -26.80 0.76 11.51
CA ASN A 109 -27.25 2.00 10.86
C ASN A 109 -26.88 2.03 9.37
N VAL A 110 -27.64 1.29 8.56
CA VAL A 110 -27.49 1.18 7.09
C VAL A 110 -27.64 2.52 6.34
N ASN A 111 -28.09 3.58 7.02
CA ASN A 111 -28.33 4.91 6.44
C ASN A 111 -27.24 5.95 6.77
N ASN A 112 -26.16 5.58 7.44
CA ASN A 112 -25.07 6.50 7.76
C ASN A 112 -23.88 6.24 6.83
N PHE A 113 -23.51 7.23 6.01
CA PHE A 113 -22.35 7.16 5.11
C PHE A 113 -21.00 7.33 5.85
N VAL A 114 -20.98 7.12 7.16
CA VAL A 114 -19.82 7.35 8.03
C VAL A 114 -19.44 6.02 8.65
N MET A 115 -18.19 5.62 8.45
CA MET A 115 -17.64 4.41 9.06
C MET A 115 -17.70 4.50 10.59
N ASP A 116 -18.08 3.40 11.24
CA ASP A 116 -17.98 3.29 12.68
C ASP A 116 -16.57 2.89 13.16
N GLU A 117 -16.41 2.85 14.49
CA GLU A 117 -15.12 2.54 15.11
C GLU A 117 -14.59 1.14 14.76
N PHE A 118 -15.47 0.16 14.51
CA PHE A 118 -15.07 -1.19 14.16
C PHE A 118 -14.63 -1.27 12.70
N GLU A 119 -15.32 -0.56 11.82
CA GLU A 119 -14.94 -0.43 10.41
C GLU A 119 -13.59 0.27 10.27
N ILE A 120 -13.39 1.38 10.98
CA ILE A 120 -12.11 2.10 11.01
C ILE A 120 -11.00 1.19 11.53
N ALA A 121 -11.25 0.46 12.62
CA ALA A 121 -10.27 -0.48 13.18
C ALA A 121 -9.94 -1.62 12.21
N HIS A 122 -10.92 -2.13 11.45
CA HIS A 122 -10.71 -3.16 10.45
C HIS A 122 -9.86 -2.68 9.28
N ILE A 123 -10.18 -1.52 8.70
CA ILE A 123 -9.37 -0.93 7.61
C ILE A 123 -7.95 -0.61 8.10
N THR A 124 -7.82 -0.01 9.28
CA THR A 124 -6.53 0.28 9.92
C THR A 124 -5.69 -0.99 10.11
N LYS A 125 -6.32 -2.10 10.52
CA LYS A 125 -5.67 -3.40 10.68
C LYS A 125 -5.09 -3.92 9.36
N LEU A 126 -5.85 -3.82 8.26
CA LEU A 126 -5.39 -4.24 6.93
C LEU A 126 -4.24 -3.35 6.42
N HIS A 127 -4.38 -2.02 6.53
CA HIS A 127 -3.32 -1.06 6.22
C HIS A 127 -2.03 -1.35 7.00
N LYS A 128 -2.15 -1.64 8.29
CA LYS A 128 -1.02 -1.97 9.15
C LYS A 128 -0.32 -3.26 8.71
N ALA A 129 -1.06 -4.29 8.31
CA ALA A 129 -0.49 -5.53 7.81
C ALA A 129 0.34 -5.31 6.53
N ILE A 130 -0.17 -4.48 5.61
CA ILE A 130 0.55 -4.08 4.39
C ILE A 130 1.81 -3.29 4.73
N LEU A 131 1.70 -2.30 5.63
CA LEU A 131 2.85 -1.49 6.04
C LEU A 131 3.94 -2.33 6.72
N ILE A 132 3.57 -3.25 7.61
CA ILE A 132 4.53 -4.17 8.26
C ILE A 132 5.24 -5.01 7.19
N ALA A 133 4.49 -5.62 6.27
CA ALA A 133 5.06 -6.43 5.20
C ALA A 133 6.08 -5.62 4.37
N LEU A 134 5.69 -4.44 3.87
CA LEU A 134 6.57 -3.59 3.08
C LEU A 134 7.80 -3.11 3.86
N ASN A 135 7.62 -2.78 5.14
CA ASN A 135 8.72 -2.35 6.00
C ASN A 135 9.76 -3.47 6.18
N GLU A 136 9.33 -4.70 6.45
CA GLU A 136 10.24 -5.84 6.55
C GLU A 136 10.98 -6.11 5.23
N LEU A 137 10.29 -6.02 4.09
CA LEU A 137 10.91 -6.18 2.77
C LEU A 137 11.93 -5.07 2.47
N ARG A 138 11.64 -3.84 2.92
CA ARG A 138 12.57 -2.70 2.81
C ARG A 138 13.83 -2.92 3.62
N HIS A 139 13.70 -3.38 4.87
CA HIS A 139 14.84 -3.73 5.71
C HIS A 139 15.69 -4.86 5.12
N ASN A 140 15.06 -5.77 4.37
CA ASN A 140 15.75 -6.84 3.65
C ASN A 140 16.33 -6.40 2.29
N GLY A 141 16.21 -5.11 1.93
CA GLY A 141 16.79 -4.54 0.71
C GLY A 141 16.03 -4.87 -0.58
N LEU A 142 14.80 -5.40 -0.51
CA LEU A 142 14.05 -5.85 -1.69
C LEU A 142 13.85 -4.73 -2.73
N PHE A 143 13.64 -3.50 -2.27
CA PHE A 143 13.36 -2.34 -3.14
C PHE A 143 14.62 -1.65 -3.66
N GLY A 144 15.81 -2.24 -3.46
CA GLY A 144 17.08 -1.68 -3.92
C GLY A 144 17.62 -0.59 -2.99
N ASN A 145 18.12 0.50 -3.57
CA ASN A 145 18.76 1.59 -2.82
C ASN A 145 17.74 2.31 -1.91
N ASN A 146 18.18 2.80 -0.75
CA ASN A 146 17.40 3.66 0.15
C ASN A 146 16.84 4.95 -0.48
N ASN A 147 17.32 5.34 -1.66
CA ASN A 147 16.77 6.45 -2.45
C ASN A 147 15.61 6.05 -3.38
N ASN A 148 15.34 4.76 -3.55
CA ASN A 148 14.13 4.30 -4.22
C ASN A 148 12.93 4.61 -3.32
N PHE A 149 11.89 5.16 -3.94
CA PHE A 149 10.67 5.57 -3.27
C PHE A 149 9.72 4.39 -3.13
N VAL A 150 9.22 4.15 -1.92
CA VAL A 150 8.25 3.09 -1.63
C VAL A 150 7.10 3.68 -0.82
N ILE A 151 5.86 3.42 -1.22
CA ILE A 151 4.69 4.04 -0.58
C ILE A 151 3.46 3.11 -0.62
N ILE A 152 2.55 3.28 0.34
CA ILE A 152 1.15 2.85 0.20
C ILE A 152 0.38 4.06 -0.31
N TRP A 153 -0.26 3.93 -1.47
CA TRP A 153 -0.93 5.05 -2.14
C TRP A 153 -2.42 4.81 -2.27
N ILE A 154 -3.23 5.82 -1.94
CA ILE A 154 -4.67 5.82 -2.14
C ILE A 154 -5.00 7.05 -3.01
N PRO A 155 -5.37 6.87 -4.28
CA PRO A 155 -5.61 7.98 -5.19
C PRO A 155 -6.64 8.97 -4.66
N GLY A 156 -6.33 10.28 -4.77
CA GLY A 156 -7.23 11.35 -4.35
C GLY A 156 -7.59 11.38 -2.85
N SER A 157 -6.76 10.78 -2.00
CA SER A 157 -7.00 10.65 -0.56
C SER A 157 -5.91 11.33 0.27
N ASP A 158 -6.29 11.80 1.46
CA ASP A 158 -5.41 12.30 2.53
C ASP A 158 -5.26 11.28 3.68
N ASP A 159 -5.54 10.00 3.43
CA ASP A 159 -5.45 8.93 4.43
C ASP A 159 -4.07 8.89 5.10
N GLU A 160 -4.08 8.79 6.43
CA GLU A 160 -2.86 8.82 7.26
C GLU A 160 -1.84 7.73 6.85
N ILE A 161 -2.31 6.59 6.30
CA ILE A 161 -1.42 5.52 5.85
C ILE A 161 -0.44 5.97 4.75
N ILE A 162 -0.83 6.94 3.92
CA ILE A 162 0.04 7.48 2.86
C ILE A 162 1.26 8.13 3.50
N TYR A 163 1.03 9.02 4.48
CA TYR A 163 2.09 9.75 5.19
C TYR A 163 2.91 8.84 6.12
N GLN A 164 2.26 7.92 6.81
CA GLN A 164 2.94 6.94 7.67
C GLN A 164 3.85 6.04 6.84
N SER A 165 3.37 5.53 5.70
CA SER A 165 4.18 4.68 4.83
C SER A 165 5.32 5.45 4.18
N ALA A 166 5.09 6.69 3.73
CA ALA A 166 6.14 7.56 3.22
C ALA A 166 7.26 7.75 4.25
N LYS A 167 6.91 7.97 5.52
CA LYS A 167 7.88 8.15 6.61
C LYS A 167 8.65 6.88 6.96
N VAL A 168 7.96 5.75 7.04
CA VAL A 168 8.53 4.48 7.50
C VAL A 168 9.38 3.80 6.42
N LEU A 169 8.95 3.89 5.16
CA LEU A 169 9.53 3.11 4.07
C LEU A 169 10.67 3.82 3.33
N ASN A 170 10.90 5.11 3.58
CA ASN A 170 11.85 5.93 2.83
C ASN A 170 12.93 6.55 3.71
N SER A 171 14.04 6.97 3.09
CA SER A 171 15.06 7.76 3.78
C SER A 171 14.49 9.13 4.20
N ALA A 172 15.08 9.75 5.22
CA ALA A 172 14.66 11.07 5.69
C ALA A 172 14.62 12.12 4.56
N CYS A 173 15.63 12.13 3.68
CA CYS A 173 15.68 13.04 2.54
C CYS A 173 14.52 12.82 1.53
N VAL A 174 14.19 11.56 1.23
CA VAL A 174 13.07 11.24 0.34
C VAL A 174 11.74 11.64 1.00
N TYR A 175 11.56 11.33 2.28
CA TYR A 175 10.37 11.71 3.03
C TYR A 175 10.20 13.23 3.13
N GLU A 176 11.25 14.00 3.44
CA GLU A 176 11.21 15.46 3.49
C GLU A 176 10.89 16.10 2.13
N THR A 177 11.31 15.46 1.04
CA THR A 177 10.97 15.91 -0.31
C THR A 177 9.51 15.63 -0.62
N PHE A 178 9.04 14.42 -0.30
CA PHE A 178 7.63 14.05 -0.41
C PHE A 178 6.72 15.01 0.39
N MET A 179 7.07 15.28 1.66
CA MET A 179 6.27 16.16 2.52
C MET A 179 6.28 17.63 2.08
N ARG A 180 7.31 18.09 1.35
CA ARG A 180 7.27 19.45 0.79
C ARG A 180 6.26 19.59 -0.35
N GLU A 181 5.98 18.50 -1.05
CA GLU A 181 5.07 18.47 -2.19
C GLU A 181 3.64 18.11 -1.77
N PHE A 182 3.49 17.11 -0.90
CA PHE A 182 2.20 16.52 -0.53
C PHE A 182 1.83 16.70 0.95
N GLY A 183 2.71 17.28 1.76
CA GLY A 183 2.44 17.55 3.16
C GLY A 183 1.42 18.68 3.32
N ILE A 184 0.50 18.48 4.26
CA ILE A 184 -0.49 19.48 4.70
C ILE A 184 0.14 20.43 5.71
#